data_AF-A0A968JMQ3-F1
#
_entry.id   AF-A0A968JMQ3-F1
#
_cell.length_a   1.000
_cell.length_b   1.000
_cell.length_c   1.000
_cell.angle_alpha   90.00
_cell.angle_beta   90.00
_cell.angle_gamma   90.00
#
_symmetry.space_group_name_H-M   'P 1'
#
loop_
_entity.id
_entity.type
_entity.pdbx_description
1 polymer ?
#
loop_
_entity_poly.entity_id
_entity_poly.type
_entity_poly.pdbx_seq_one_letter_code
_entity_poly.pdbx_strand_id
1 'polypeptide(L)'
;PVRNSSNPTHRRAPQVAWHRGVFVPADPTRSMPRLYPNGINGATGAPLLQIDIAAASQIVTYVPTNQTEQQREEALHQLHTTKQEHVRQEHLGVVFGIDEDKLDESLWAVVVNDRDPADLLKALLPLIEHRSREQGIILPPLTFREGETCGNWYARHVPNPNVPWQTRPPVLLYRSGETTERWLQRHSVSQGPVDPRRGVPFYLLLLGQPGDLGSNAGRPSIPFLFQYELDMFWSVGRLCFTDAQGQHCYADYTAYAERVVAFEGATPAYQKQVAFFGPRHETDLATQLSADKLITPLVHGYNGQAGIAERNGFAQHVLLGPDATRSNLEAVLRGTSTRPALLFGASHGVGFPADDARLLAHQGALLCQDWTGFGSIRREHWLAGEDLTSDTRMDGLIAFLFACYGAGCPQEDQFVFEVNGNGSTRRPFIAPYDMIAQLPQRMLAHGCLAVLGHIDRAWSHSFDEQGIPAQTQAFEDVLNRILAGKRLGFATDQFNVRQAALSSLLANELENISFGKNVPATALVALWEARNDARNYALLGDPAVRLPIERMA
;
A
#
# COMPACT_ATOMS: atom_id res chain seq x y z
N PRO A 1 -13.17 66.79 31.00
CA PRO A 1 -12.64 65.89 32.05
C PRO A 1 -13.23 64.47 31.93
N VAL A 2 -12.36 63.52 31.53
CA VAL A 2 -12.26 62.16 32.09
C VAL A 2 -13.43 61.17 31.89
N ARG A 3 -13.14 60.17 31.04
CA ARG A 3 -13.39 58.70 31.11
C ARG A 3 -14.83 58.17 31.31
N ASN A 4 -15.27 57.30 30.41
CA ASN A 4 -14.97 55.85 30.49
C ASN A 4 -15.46 55.11 29.23
N SER A 5 -14.53 54.47 28.52
CA SER A 5 -14.80 53.55 27.42
C SER A 5 -14.89 52.12 27.95
N SER A 6 -16.07 51.52 27.91
CA SER A 6 -16.27 50.08 28.09
C SER A 6 -16.38 49.42 26.71
N ASN A 7 -15.33 48.71 26.31
CA ASN A 7 -15.27 47.91 25.08
C ASN A 7 -15.83 46.50 25.38
N PRO A 8 -16.71 45.91 24.56
CA PRO A 8 -17.17 44.55 24.73
C PRO A 8 -16.07 43.56 24.33
N THR A 9 -15.88 42.56 25.18
CA THR A 9 -14.96 41.44 25.04
C THR A 9 -15.28 40.58 23.81
N HIS A 10 -14.52 40.75 22.73
CA HIS A 10 -14.33 39.68 21.74
C HIS A 10 -13.43 38.60 22.36
N ARG A 11 -14.03 37.48 22.77
CA ARG A 11 -13.28 36.24 23.02
C ARG A 11 -12.66 35.79 21.69
N ARG A 12 -11.36 36.04 21.52
CA ARG A 12 -10.54 35.39 20.50
C ARG A 12 -10.60 33.88 20.75
N ALA A 13 -10.92 33.11 19.71
CA ALA A 13 -10.70 31.68 19.70
C ALA A 13 -9.20 31.39 19.97
N PRO A 14 -8.87 30.34 20.74
CA PRO A 14 -7.47 30.01 21.00
C PRO A 14 -6.78 29.64 19.69
N GLN A 15 -5.82 30.47 19.27
CA GLN A 15 -4.85 30.10 18.25
C GLN A 15 -3.98 28.98 18.85
N VAL A 16 -4.25 27.73 18.45
CA VAL A 16 -3.33 26.62 18.68
C VAL A 16 -2.14 26.88 17.76
N ALA A 17 -1.03 27.32 18.35
CA ALA A 17 0.24 27.40 17.66
C ALA A 17 0.72 25.96 17.41
N TRP A 18 0.60 25.50 16.17
CA TRP A 18 1.19 24.25 15.73
C TRP A 18 2.71 24.39 15.79
N HIS A 19 3.34 23.72 16.74
CA HIS A 19 4.79 23.65 16.78
C HIS A 19 5.29 22.88 15.56
N ARG A 20 6.31 23.47 14.93
CA ARG A 20 7.10 22.96 13.81
C ARG A 20 7.37 21.46 13.97
N GLY A 21 7.39 20.74 12.84
CA GLY A 21 7.68 19.31 12.76
C GLY A 21 8.74 18.87 13.77
N VAL A 22 8.49 17.74 14.42
CA VAL A 22 9.31 17.22 15.50
C VAL A 22 10.71 16.91 14.96
N PHE A 23 11.63 17.86 15.14
CA PHE A 23 13.06 17.59 15.18
C PHE A 23 13.36 17.11 16.59
N VAL A 24 13.65 15.82 16.75
CA VAL A 24 14.28 15.34 17.97
C VAL A 24 15.70 15.92 17.99
N PRO A 25 16.11 16.71 19.00
CA PRO A 25 17.41 17.36 19.01
C PRO A 25 18.52 16.29 19.05
N ALA A 26 19.35 16.27 18.01
CA ALA A 26 20.54 15.44 17.95
C ALA A 26 21.61 15.95 18.93
N ASP A 27 22.19 15.04 19.71
CA ASP A 27 23.49 15.28 20.34
C ASP A 27 24.56 15.26 19.23
N PRO A 28 25.30 16.36 18.99
CA PRO A 28 26.29 16.44 17.90
C PRO A 28 27.50 15.52 18.09
N THR A 29 27.64 14.84 19.24
CA THR A 29 28.90 14.21 19.64
C THR A 29 29.00 12.69 19.44
N ARG A 30 27.95 12.02 18.92
CA ARG A 30 27.97 10.58 18.63
C ARG A 30 27.55 10.27 17.19
N SER A 31 28.50 9.73 16.40
CA SER A 31 28.22 9.15 15.07
C SER A 31 27.51 7.80 15.24
N MET A 32 26.20 7.83 15.40
CA MET A 32 25.34 6.63 15.37
C MET A 32 24.86 6.37 13.92
N PRO A 33 24.62 5.12 13.52
CA PRO A 33 24.09 4.81 12.19
C PRO A 33 22.73 5.48 11.98
N ARG A 34 22.60 6.27 10.91
CA ARG A 34 21.36 6.97 10.53
C ARG A 34 20.57 6.13 9.55
N LEU A 35 19.24 6.14 9.69
CA LEU A 35 18.29 5.45 8.81
C LEU A 35 17.74 6.44 7.79
N TYR A 36 17.52 5.98 6.55
CA TYR A 36 17.12 6.83 5.43
C TYR A 36 15.80 6.34 4.83
N PRO A 37 14.68 7.07 5.02
CA PRO A 37 13.43 6.76 4.34
C PRO A 37 13.51 7.16 2.86
N ASN A 38 12.83 6.41 1.99
CA ASN A 38 12.70 6.72 0.57
C ASN A 38 11.60 7.77 0.34
N GLY A 39 11.59 8.83 1.16
CA GLY A 39 10.66 9.94 1.07
C GLY A 39 11.30 11.27 1.41
N ILE A 40 10.88 12.32 0.71
CA ILE A 40 11.44 13.66 0.82
C ILE A 40 10.35 14.71 1.04
N ASN A 41 10.65 15.73 1.86
CA ASN A 41 9.72 16.81 2.12
C ASN A 41 9.66 17.77 0.92
N GLY A 42 8.48 17.89 0.31
CA GLY A 42 8.27 18.68 -0.91
C GLY A 42 8.46 20.20 -0.77
N ALA A 43 8.59 20.73 0.46
CA ALA A 43 8.89 22.15 0.69
C ALA A 43 10.37 22.42 0.96
N THR A 44 11.05 21.50 1.66
CA THR A 44 12.39 21.73 2.21
C THR A 44 13.48 20.93 1.53
N GLY A 45 13.15 19.83 0.85
CA GLY A 45 14.14 18.88 0.33
C GLY A 45 14.86 18.06 1.42
N ALA A 46 14.36 18.08 2.65
CA ALA A 46 14.86 17.23 3.73
C ALA A 46 14.21 15.83 3.68
N PRO A 47 14.90 14.76 4.12
CA PRO A 47 14.27 13.45 4.30
C PRO A 47 13.02 13.54 5.20
N LEU A 48 11.96 12.79 4.88
CA LEU A 48 10.68 12.86 5.61
C LEU A 48 10.75 12.40 7.06
N LEU A 49 11.78 11.65 7.41
CA LEU A 49 12.02 11.20 8.78
C LEU A 49 13.51 10.97 9.03
N GLN A 50 14.00 11.48 10.16
CA GLN A 50 15.27 11.09 10.77
C GLN A 50 14.98 10.81 12.25
N ILE A 51 14.88 9.53 12.64
CA ILE A 51 14.68 9.16 14.04
C ILE A 51 16.03 8.84 14.69
N ASP A 52 16.22 9.32 15.93
CA ASP A 52 17.26 8.83 16.83
C ASP A 52 16.89 7.45 17.39
N ILE A 53 17.82 6.50 17.30
CA ILE A 53 17.62 5.09 17.68
C ILE A 53 17.13 4.94 19.12
N ALA A 54 17.58 5.80 20.04
CA ALA A 54 17.13 5.75 21.43
C ALA A 54 15.63 6.06 21.57
N ALA A 55 15.11 7.03 20.81
CA ALA A 55 13.69 7.36 20.80
C ALA A 55 12.87 6.26 20.12
N ALA A 56 13.34 5.69 19.01
CA ALA A 56 12.69 4.56 18.35
C ALA A 56 12.63 3.31 19.23
N SER A 57 13.67 3.01 20.02
CA SER A 57 13.63 1.85 20.90
C SER A 57 12.63 2.01 22.05
N GLN A 58 12.47 3.21 22.59
CA GLN A 58 11.46 3.48 23.63
C GLN A 58 10.04 3.31 23.09
N ILE A 59 9.82 3.61 21.81
CA ILE A 59 8.58 3.35 21.10
C ILE A 59 8.29 1.85 21.04
N VAL A 60 9.26 1.05 20.62
CA VAL A 60 9.05 -0.40 20.45
C VAL A 60 8.84 -1.11 21.79
N THR A 61 9.50 -0.67 22.87
CA THR A 61 9.33 -1.25 24.22
C THR A 61 8.23 -0.59 25.04
N TYR A 62 7.43 0.33 24.46
CA TYR A 62 6.43 1.06 25.23
C TYR A 62 5.34 0.11 25.77
N VAL A 63 5.29 -0.02 27.09
CA VAL A 63 4.20 -0.67 27.82
C VAL A 63 3.37 0.44 28.46
N PRO A 64 2.06 0.55 28.17
CA PRO A 64 1.22 1.55 28.81
C PRO A 64 1.26 1.40 30.33
N THR A 65 1.63 2.45 31.06
CA THR A 65 1.77 2.46 32.53
C THR A 65 0.46 2.21 33.30
N ASN A 66 -0.67 2.07 32.60
CA ASN A 66 -2.00 1.95 33.17
C ASN A 66 -2.61 0.54 33.04
N GLN A 67 -1.84 -0.46 32.59
CA GLN A 67 -2.32 -1.84 32.51
C GLN A 67 -2.07 -2.59 33.82
N THR A 68 -3.08 -3.29 34.32
CA THR A 68 -2.92 -4.19 35.47
C THR A 68 -2.09 -5.42 35.07
N GLU A 69 -1.45 -6.08 36.05
CA GLU A 69 -0.63 -7.28 35.81
C GLU A 69 -1.42 -8.40 35.09
N GLN A 70 -2.71 -8.51 35.40
CA GLN A 70 -3.66 -9.40 34.73
C GLN A 70 -3.89 -9.06 33.25
N GLN A 71 -3.95 -7.77 32.88
CA GLN A 71 -4.09 -7.35 31.49
C GLN A 71 -2.81 -7.62 30.67
N ARG A 72 -1.64 -7.55 31.32
CA ARG A 72 -0.36 -7.96 30.72
C ARG A 72 -0.33 -9.46 30.48
N GLU A 73 -0.72 -10.27 31.47
CA GLU A 73 -0.79 -11.73 31.32
C GLU A 73 -1.78 -12.15 30.22
N GLU A 74 -2.93 -11.47 30.12
CA GLU A 74 -3.93 -11.77 29.09
C GLU A 74 -3.46 -11.36 27.68
N ALA A 75 -2.79 -10.21 27.53
CA ALA A 75 -2.17 -9.81 26.27
C ALA A 75 -1.03 -10.76 25.87
N LEU A 76 -0.22 -11.23 26.83
CA LEU A 76 0.84 -12.22 26.60
C LEU A 76 0.26 -13.59 26.24
N HIS A 77 -0.84 -14.00 26.88
CA HIS A 77 -1.55 -15.24 26.56
C HIS A 77 -2.16 -15.18 25.15
N GLN A 78 -2.74 -14.05 24.74
CA GLN A 78 -3.23 -13.83 23.38
C GLN A 78 -2.08 -13.91 22.36
N LEU A 79 -0.95 -13.25 22.64
CA LEU A 79 0.26 -13.36 21.82
C LEU A 79 0.76 -14.81 21.72
N HIS A 80 0.67 -15.58 22.80
CA HIS A 80 1.06 -16.98 22.86
C HIS A 80 0.15 -17.89 22.02
N THR A 81 -1.17 -17.71 22.09
CA THR A 81 -2.13 -18.44 21.23
C THR A 81 -1.93 -18.09 19.76
N THR A 82 -1.78 -16.80 19.43
CA THR A 82 -1.52 -16.35 18.07
C THR A 82 -0.20 -16.91 17.53
N LYS A 83 0.86 -16.96 18.34
CA LYS A 83 2.16 -17.55 17.97
C LYS A 83 2.07 -19.07 17.75
N GLN A 84 1.33 -19.80 18.58
CA GLN A 84 1.18 -21.25 18.40
C GLN A 84 0.33 -21.64 17.18
N GLU A 85 -0.65 -20.82 16.81
CA GLU A 85 -1.47 -21.02 15.60
C GLU A 85 -0.70 -20.73 14.30
N HIS A 86 0.14 -19.68 14.29
CA HIS A 86 0.88 -19.26 13.09
C HIS A 86 2.18 -20.07 12.82
N VAL A 87 2.86 -20.58 13.86
CA VAL A 87 4.15 -21.29 13.71
C VAL A 87 4.00 -22.71 13.11
N ARG A 88 2.78 -23.24 13.00
CA ARG A 88 2.51 -24.61 12.50
C ARG A 88 2.09 -24.70 11.03
N GLN A 89 1.94 -23.58 10.32
CA GLN A 89 1.39 -23.59 8.97
C GLN A 89 2.50 -23.45 7.93
N GLU A 90 2.80 -24.55 7.23
CA GLU A 90 3.78 -24.60 6.13
C GLU A 90 3.26 -24.02 4.80
N HIS A 91 2.01 -23.54 4.75
CA HIS A 91 1.35 -23.06 3.52
C HIS A 91 0.63 -21.73 3.78
N LEU A 92 1.20 -20.62 3.30
CA LEU A 92 0.49 -19.36 3.10
C LEU A 92 -0.14 -19.40 1.70
N GLY A 93 -1.37 -18.92 1.55
CA GLY A 93 -2.14 -19.03 0.31
C GLY A 93 -3.23 -20.10 0.40
N VAL A 94 -3.51 -20.81 -0.69
CA VAL A 94 -4.61 -21.78 -0.74
C VAL A 94 -4.25 -23.15 -0.16
N VAL A 95 -5.27 -23.95 0.18
CA VAL A 95 -5.09 -25.35 0.56
C VAL A 95 -4.55 -26.19 -0.60
N PHE A 96 -3.81 -27.26 -0.27
CA PHE A 96 -3.29 -28.21 -1.25
C PHE A 96 -4.37 -28.71 -2.23
N GLY A 97 -4.02 -28.74 -3.53
CA GLY A 97 -4.90 -29.21 -4.59
C GLY A 97 -5.81 -28.15 -5.20
N ILE A 98 -5.66 -26.88 -4.81
CA ILE A 98 -6.26 -25.72 -5.48
C ILE A 98 -5.16 -25.00 -6.25
N ASP A 99 -5.41 -24.69 -7.52
CA ASP A 99 -4.53 -23.87 -8.34
C ASP A 99 -4.84 -22.37 -8.17
N GLU A 100 -3.92 -21.61 -7.59
CA GLU A 100 -4.06 -20.17 -7.31
C GLU A 100 -4.23 -19.35 -8.59
N ASP A 101 -3.73 -19.79 -9.75
CA ASP A 101 -3.83 -19.03 -10.99
C ASP A 101 -5.18 -19.21 -11.71
N LYS A 102 -5.98 -20.21 -11.29
CA LYS A 102 -7.27 -20.56 -11.91
C LYS A 102 -8.43 -20.05 -11.09
N LEU A 103 -9.11 -19.02 -11.58
CA LEU A 103 -10.21 -18.38 -10.87
C LEU A 103 -11.41 -19.29 -10.61
N ASP A 104 -11.68 -20.29 -11.44
CA ASP A 104 -12.73 -21.28 -11.18
C ASP A 104 -12.41 -22.21 -9.98
N GLU A 105 -11.14 -22.31 -9.58
CA GLU A 105 -10.70 -23.01 -8.37
C GLU A 105 -10.47 -22.04 -7.18
N SER A 106 -9.72 -20.96 -7.42
CA SER A 106 -9.31 -20.00 -6.39
C SER A 106 -10.41 -19.01 -5.99
N LEU A 107 -11.37 -18.76 -6.89
CA LEU A 107 -12.45 -17.79 -6.78
C LEU A 107 -11.99 -16.33 -6.58
N TRP A 108 -12.89 -15.39 -6.85
CA TRP A 108 -12.70 -13.95 -6.72
C TRP A 108 -13.97 -13.29 -6.21
N ALA A 109 -13.85 -12.32 -5.31
CA ALA A 109 -14.97 -11.49 -4.88
C ALA A 109 -14.59 -10.03 -4.58
N VAL A 110 -15.60 -9.17 -4.69
CA VAL A 110 -15.55 -7.78 -4.25
C VAL A 110 -15.97 -7.66 -2.80
N VAL A 111 -15.23 -6.89 -2.01
CA VAL A 111 -15.61 -6.50 -0.65
C VAL A 111 -15.98 -5.02 -0.63
N VAL A 112 -17.19 -4.70 -0.18
CA VAL A 112 -17.70 -3.32 -0.02
C VAL A 112 -18.14 -3.05 1.40
N ASN A 113 -18.09 -1.80 1.86
CA ASN A 113 -18.73 -1.45 3.12
C ASN A 113 -20.26 -1.52 2.94
N ASP A 114 -20.98 -2.05 3.93
CA ASP A 114 -22.44 -2.18 3.88
C ASP A 114 -23.19 -0.85 3.75
N ARG A 115 -22.56 0.25 4.16
CA ARG A 115 -23.11 1.61 4.09
C ARG A 115 -22.66 2.40 2.87
N ASP A 116 -21.75 1.87 2.05
CA ASP A 116 -21.38 2.52 0.79
C ASP A 116 -22.58 2.65 -0.16
N PRO A 117 -22.65 3.69 -1.00
CA PRO A 117 -23.60 3.74 -2.10
C PRO A 117 -23.41 2.57 -3.07
N ALA A 118 -24.51 1.91 -3.45
CA ALA A 118 -24.48 0.80 -4.40
C ALA A 118 -23.99 1.21 -5.80
N ASP A 119 -23.91 2.52 -6.08
CA ASP A 119 -23.25 3.07 -7.27
C ASP A 119 -21.78 2.63 -7.40
N LEU A 120 -21.09 2.28 -6.31
CA LEU A 120 -19.75 1.66 -6.39
C LEU A 120 -19.81 0.30 -7.10
N LEU A 121 -20.72 -0.58 -6.68
CA LEU A 121 -20.92 -1.89 -7.31
C LEU A 121 -21.42 -1.75 -8.75
N LYS A 122 -22.30 -0.77 -9.01
CA LYS A 122 -22.79 -0.45 -10.36
C LYS A 122 -21.65 0.00 -11.27
N ALA A 123 -20.76 0.86 -10.78
CA ALA A 123 -19.64 1.37 -11.54
C ALA A 123 -18.63 0.27 -11.90
N LEU A 124 -18.46 -0.72 -11.01
CA LEU A 124 -17.57 -1.88 -11.22
C LEU A 124 -18.27 -3.07 -11.92
N LEU A 125 -19.54 -2.95 -12.32
CA LEU A 125 -20.31 -4.05 -12.90
C LEU A 125 -19.61 -4.75 -14.08
N PRO A 126 -18.97 -4.04 -15.04
CA PRO A 126 -18.26 -4.70 -16.15
C PRO A 126 -17.20 -5.71 -15.68
N LEU A 127 -16.47 -5.39 -14.62
CA LEU A 127 -15.44 -6.28 -14.06
C LEU A 127 -16.06 -7.42 -13.26
N ILE A 128 -17.12 -7.16 -12.48
CA ILE A 128 -17.86 -8.20 -11.75
C ILE A 128 -18.41 -9.25 -12.73
N GLU A 129 -19.00 -8.82 -13.84
CA GLU A 129 -19.51 -9.72 -14.89
C GLU A 129 -18.38 -10.50 -15.58
N HIS A 130 -17.24 -9.85 -15.81
CA HIS A 130 -16.07 -10.51 -16.39
C HIS A 130 -15.49 -11.60 -15.48
N ARG A 131 -15.22 -11.27 -14.21
CA ARG A 131 -14.71 -12.23 -13.23
C ARG A 131 -15.71 -13.33 -12.90
N SER A 132 -17.01 -13.03 -12.95
CA SER A 132 -18.04 -14.07 -12.80
C SER A 132 -17.98 -15.09 -13.94
N ARG A 133 -17.77 -14.65 -15.19
CA ARG A 133 -17.61 -15.56 -16.34
C ARG A 133 -16.36 -16.43 -16.21
N GLU A 134 -15.22 -15.87 -15.80
CA GLU A 134 -13.99 -16.66 -15.59
C GLU A 134 -14.13 -17.71 -14.48
N GLN A 135 -14.95 -17.45 -13.47
CA GLN A 135 -15.24 -18.39 -12.39
C GLN A 135 -16.37 -19.39 -12.71
N GLY A 136 -16.99 -19.29 -13.89
CA GLY A 136 -18.17 -20.09 -14.23
C GLY A 136 -19.44 -19.72 -13.44
N ILE A 137 -19.51 -18.53 -12.86
CA ILE A 137 -20.69 -18.01 -12.14
C ILE A 137 -21.71 -17.48 -13.15
N ILE A 138 -22.95 -17.97 -13.07
CA ILE A 138 -24.06 -17.46 -13.87
C ILE A 138 -24.77 -16.37 -13.06
N LEU A 139 -24.52 -15.12 -13.41
CA LEU A 139 -25.14 -13.99 -12.70
C LEU A 139 -26.62 -13.85 -13.04
N PRO A 140 -27.51 -13.74 -12.04
CA PRO A 140 -28.86 -13.23 -12.28
C PRO A 140 -28.81 -11.75 -12.68
N PRO A 141 -29.89 -11.20 -13.28
CA PRO A 141 -29.96 -9.77 -13.59
C PRO A 141 -29.74 -8.90 -12.35
N LEU A 142 -28.63 -8.16 -12.32
CA LEU A 142 -28.29 -7.26 -11.23
C LEU A 142 -28.96 -5.90 -11.46
N THR A 143 -29.77 -5.47 -10.48
CA THR A 143 -30.55 -4.23 -10.54
C THR A 143 -30.18 -3.30 -9.39
N PHE A 144 -30.09 -2.00 -9.67
CA PHE A 144 -29.68 -0.95 -8.73
C PHE A 144 -30.81 0.06 -8.56
N ARG A 145 -31.03 0.51 -7.32
CA ARG A 145 -32.02 1.56 -6.99
C ARG A 145 -31.30 2.84 -6.60
N GLU A 146 -31.89 3.98 -6.93
CA GLU A 146 -31.35 5.30 -6.57
C GLU A 146 -31.23 5.44 -5.04
N GLY A 147 -30.07 5.92 -4.56
CA GLY A 147 -29.80 6.11 -3.13
C GLY A 147 -29.66 4.83 -2.31
N GLU A 148 -29.61 3.67 -2.94
CA GLU A 148 -29.46 2.39 -2.26
C GLU A 148 -28.04 2.16 -1.75
N THR A 149 -27.90 1.58 -0.55
CA THR A 149 -26.60 1.16 -0.02
C THR A 149 -26.21 -0.23 -0.52
N CYS A 150 -24.92 -0.54 -0.53
CA CYS A 150 -24.39 -1.87 -0.82
C CYS A 150 -25.04 -2.96 0.04
N GLY A 151 -25.31 -2.69 1.33
CA GLY A 151 -26.00 -3.63 2.22
C GLY A 151 -27.44 -3.92 1.79
N ASN A 152 -28.20 -2.88 1.41
CA ASN A 152 -29.57 -3.05 0.91
C ASN A 152 -29.59 -3.77 -0.45
N TRP A 153 -28.65 -3.43 -1.34
CA TRP A 153 -28.46 -4.13 -2.60
C TRP A 153 -28.14 -5.62 -2.38
N TYR A 154 -27.20 -5.90 -1.46
CA TYR A 154 -26.78 -7.26 -1.12
C TYR A 154 -27.93 -8.09 -0.56
N ALA A 155 -28.76 -7.52 0.32
CA ALA A 155 -29.91 -8.23 0.89
C ALA A 155 -30.93 -8.68 -0.18
N ARG A 156 -31.05 -7.96 -1.30
CA ARG A 156 -31.93 -8.33 -2.41
C ARG A 156 -31.34 -9.38 -3.34
N HIS A 157 -30.02 -9.30 -3.59
CA HIS A 157 -29.34 -10.13 -4.59
C HIS A 157 -28.64 -11.35 -4.01
N VAL A 158 -28.42 -11.38 -2.69
CA VAL A 158 -27.81 -12.49 -1.95
C VAL A 158 -28.67 -12.84 -0.71
N PRO A 159 -29.92 -13.30 -0.90
CA PRO A 159 -30.84 -13.57 0.20
C PRO A 159 -30.39 -14.73 1.11
N ASN A 160 -29.58 -15.66 0.57
CA ASN A 160 -28.94 -16.71 1.34
C ASN A 160 -27.44 -16.75 1.00
N PRO A 161 -26.55 -16.25 1.87
CA PRO A 161 -25.11 -16.22 1.62
C PRO A 161 -24.43 -17.60 1.76
N ASN A 162 -25.16 -18.63 2.18
CA ASN A 162 -24.62 -19.98 2.33
C ASN A 162 -24.80 -20.83 1.05
N VAL A 163 -25.37 -20.26 -0.01
CA VAL A 163 -25.45 -20.95 -1.31
C VAL A 163 -24.07 -20.98 -1.99
N PRO A 164 -23.81 -21.96 -2.87
CA PRO A 164 -22.57 -22.04 -3.61
C PRO A 164 -22.25 -20.75 -4.38
N TRP A 165 -20.97 -20.43 -4.52
CA TRP A 165 -20.50 -19.25 -5.24
C TRP A 165 -21.00 -19.17 -6.70
N GLN A 166 -21.22 -20.33 -7.33
CA GLN A 166 -21.70 -20.45 -8.72
C GLN A 166 -23.09 -19.86 -8.94
N THR A 167 -23.88 -19.66 -7.88
CA THR A 167 -25.29 -19.24 -7.99
C THR A 167 -25.56 -17.87 -7.35
N ARG A 168 -24.51 -17.08 -7.07
CA ARG A 168 -24.67 -15.74 -6.48
C ARG A 168 -23.62 -14.77 -7.01
N PRO A 169 -23.88 -13.45 -6.99
CA PRO A 169 -22.85 -12.48 -7.32
C PRO A 169 -21.67 -12.59 -6.32
N PRO A 170 -20.42 -12.45 -6.80
CA PRO A 170 -19.22 -12.54 -5.99
C PRO A 170 -18.98 -11.26 -5.19
N VAL A 171 -19.89 -10.96 -4.24
CA VAL A 171 -19.83 -9.77 -3.38
C VAL A 171 -19.83 -10.20 -1.92
N LEU A 172 -19.05 -9.52 -1.08
CA LEU A 172 -18.99 -9.68 0.36
C LEU A 172 -19.15 -8.31 1.02
N LEU A 173 -19.84 -8.28 2.16
CA LEU A 173 -20.00 -7.06 2.94
C LEU A 173 -18.94 -6.97 4.05
N TYR A 174 -18.31 -5.82 4.17
CA TYR A 174 -17.61 -5.36 5.37
C TYR A 174 -18.57 -4.50 6.21
N ARG A 175 -18.61 -4.72 7.53
CA ARG A 175 -19.39 -3.88 8.44
C ARG A 175 -18.47 -2.88 9.11
N SER A 176 -18.86 -1.61 9.13
CA SER A 176 -18.06 -0.53 9.73
C SER A 176 -17.65 -0.86 11.17
N GLY A 177 -16.34 -0.86 11.45
CA GLY A 177 -15.77 -1.16 12.78
C GLY A 177 -15.62 -2.65 13.10
N GLU A 178 -15.95 -3.54 12.17
CA GLU A 178 -15.69 -4.98 12.31
C GLU A 178 -14.19 -5.26 12.18
N THR A 179 -13.65 -6.14 13.03
CA THR A 179 -12.28 -6.63 12.92
C THR A 179 -12.18 -7.71 11.86
N THR A 180 -10.99 -7.95 11.32
CA THR A 180 -10.76 -9.01 10.32
C THR A 180 -11.19 -10.38 10.84
N GLU A 181 -10.85 -10.71 12.09
CA GLU A 181 -11.26 -11.96 12.74
C GLU A 181 -12.79 -12.11 12.79
N ARG A 182 -13.51 -11.08 13.24
CA ARG A 182 -14.98 -11.12 13.31
C ARG A 182 -15.62 -11.23 11.93
N TRP A 183 -15.04 -10.55 10.94
CA TRP A 183 -15.48 -10.63 9.56
C TRP A 183 -15.31 -12.05 9.01
N LEU A 184 -14.14 -12.67 9.21
CA LEU A 184 -13.87 -14.07 8.80
C LEU A 184 -14.82 -15.04 9.51
N GLN A 185 -15.01 -14.91 10.82
CA GLN A 185 -15.95 -15.73 11.60
C GLN A 185 -17.38 -15.63 11.07
N ARG A 186 -17.82 -14.43 10.69
CA ARG A 186 -19.14 -14.21 10.08
C ARG A 186 -19.28 -14.92 8.73
N HIS A 187 -18.17 -15.13 8.02
CA HIS A 187 -18.11 -15.93 6.79
C HIS A 187 -17.66 -17.38 7.04
N SER A 188 -17.74 -17.85 8.28
CA SER A 188 -17.47 -19.24 8.70
C SER A 188 -16.06 -19.75 8.40
N VAL A 189 -15.08 -18.85 8.36
CA VAL A 189 -13.65 -19.17 8.20
C VAL A 189 -12.82 -18.48 9.29
N SER A 190 -11.56 -18.88 9.41
CA SER A 190 -10.55 -18.24 10.26
C SER A 190 -9.30 -17.96 9.44
N GLN A 191 -8.33 -17.26 10.03
CA GLN A 191 -6.99 -17.15 9.45
C GLN A 191 -6.38 -18.54 9.28
N GLY A 192 -5.66 -18.75 8.17
CA GLY A 192 -5.08 -20.03 7.78
C GLY A 192 -5.13 -20.29 6.27
N PRO A 193 -4.62 -21.44 5.81
CA PRO A 193 -4.67 -21.81 4.39
C PRO A 193 -6.10 -21.70 3.85
N VAL A 194 -6.24 -20.99 2.73
CA VAL A 194 -7.54 -20.62 2.18
C VAL A 194 -8.14 -21.79 1.41
N ASP A 195 -9.33 -22.23 1.82
CA ASP A 195 -10.23 -23.01 0.97
C ASP A 195 -11.35 -22.08 0.49
N PRO A 196 -11.27 -21.56 -0.76
CA PRO A 196 -12.23 -20.62 -1.32
C PRO A 196 -13.70 -21.09 -1.25
N ARG A 197 -13.90 -22.41 -1.21
CA ARG A 197 -15.22 -23.05 -1.18
C ARG A 197 -15.87 -22.97 0.21
N ARG A 198 -15.12 -22.61 1.26
CA ARG A 198 -15.61 -22.57 2.65
C ARG A 198 -16.19 -21.24 3.09
N GLY A 199 -16.18 -20.20 2.25
CA GLY A 199 -16.92 -18.97 2.52
C GLY A 199 -16.28 -17.69 2.02
N VAL A 200 -14.95 -17.67 1.83
CA VAL A 200 -14.22 -16.47 1.38
C VAL A 200 -13.31 -16.85 0.20
N PRO A 201 -13.54 -16.30 -1.01
CA PRO A 201 -12.70 -16.50 -2.20
C PRO A 201 -11.25 -16.06 -1.96
N PHE A 202 -10.29 -16.65 -2.66
CA PHE A 202 -8.87 -16.33 -2.47
C PHE A 202 -8.52 -14.91 -2.93
N TYR A 203 -9.05 -14.47 -4.07
CA TYR A 203 -8.84 -13.11 -4.56
C TYR A 203 -9.94 -12.16 -4.05
N LEU A 204 -9.54 -11.11 -3.35
CA LEU A 204 -10.45 -10.13 -2.76
C LEU A 204 -10.15 -8.72 -3.25
N LEU A 205 -11.11 -8.09 -3.91
CA LEU A 205 -11.03 -6.69 -4.32
C LEU A 205 -11.81 -5.80 -3.36
N LEU A 206 -11.10 -5.02 -2.53
CA LEU A 206 -11.70 -4.01 -1.67
C LEU A 206 -12.11 -2.79 -2.52
N LEU A 207 -13.38 -2.39 -2.46
CA LEU A 207 -13.84 -1.13 -3.04
C LEU A 207 -14.21 -0.19 -1.91
N GLY A 208 -13.59 0.99 -1.91
CA GLY A 208 -13.91 2.01 -0.92
C GLY A 208 -12.68 2.68 -0.34
N GLN A 209 -12.94 3.75 0.40
CA GLN A 209 -11.91 4.54 1.04
C GLN A 209 -11.26 3.78 2.20
N PRO A 210 -9.96 3.99 2.47
CA PRO A 210 -9.31 3.38 3.62
C PRO A 210 -9.60 4.11 4.93
N GLY A 211 -10.06 5.36 4.91
CA GLY A 211 -10.37 6.14 6.11
C GLY A 211 -11.62 6.99 5.97
N ASP A 212 -12.11 7.48 7.10
CA ASP A 212 -13.20 8.45 7.16
C ASP A 212 -12.69 9.85 6.78
N LEU A 213 -13.48 10.65 6.07
CA LEU A 213 -13.10 11.99 5.63
C LEU A 213 -13.13 13.00 6.79
N GLY A 214 -12.06 13.02 7.59
CA GLY A 214 -11.80 14.02 8.62
C GLY A 214 -12.74 13.96 9.83
N SER A 215 -13.03 15.13 10.45
CA SER A 215 -13.78 15.24 11.71
C SER A 215 -15.28 14.92 11.62
N ASN A 216 -15.81 14.61 10.44
CA ASN A 216 -17.19 14.19 10.24
C ASN A 216 -17.28 12.66 10.32
N ALA A 217 -17.14 12.15 11.55
CA ALA A 217 -17.29 10.73 11.84
C ALA A 217 -18.60 10.17 11.26
N GLY A 218 -18.51 9.18 10.37
CA GLY A 218 -19.68 8.43 9.89
C GLY A 218 -19.66 7.97 8.43
N ARG A 219 -18.62 8.26 7.63
CA ARG A 219 -18.58 7.71 6.26
C ARG A 219 -18.15 6.24 6.27
N PRO A 220 -18.71 5.43 5.35
CA PRO A 220 -18.23 4.07 5.12
C PRO A 220 -16.77 4.09 4.69
N SER A 221 -15.96 3.24 5.32
CA SER A 221 -14.57 2.98 4.94
C SER A 221 -14.23 1.52 5.21
N ILE A 222 -13.18 1.03 4.55
CA ILE A 222 -12.58 -0.29 4.80
C ILE A 222 -11.12 -0.02 5.19
N PRO A 223 -10.76 -0.07 6.49
CA PRO A 223 -9.45 0.34 6.98
C PRO A 223 -8.26 -0.33 6.30
N PHE A 224 -7.11 0.35 6.25
CA PHE A 224 -5.86 -0.28 5.80
C PHE A 224 -5.49 -1.51 6.63
N LEU A 225 -5.75 -1.47 7.94
CA LEU A 225 -5.51 -2.62 8.82
C LEU A 225 -6.26 -3.88 8.36
N PHE A 226 -7.51 -3.72 7.90
CA PHE A 226 -8.29 -4.83 7.36
C PHE A 226 -7.66 -5.43 6.11
N GLN A 227 -7.09 -4.58 5.23
CA GLN A 227 -6.35 -5.03 4.06
C GLN A 227 -5.10 -5.81 4.46
N TYR A 228 -4.25 -5.25 5.33
CA TYR A 228 -3.00 -5.89 5.76
C TYR A 228 -3.22 -7.25 6.44
N GLU A 229 -4.26 -7.35 7.27
CA GLU A 229 -4.55 -8.59 8.00
C GLU A 229 -5.16 -9.67 7.11
N LEU A 230 -5.97 -9.30 6.11
CA LEU A 230 -6.46 -10.28 5.13
C LEU A 230 -5.37 -10.75 4.18
N ASP A 231 -4.51 -9.83 3.73
CA ASP A 231 -3.47 -10.13 2.73
C ASP A 231 -2.43 -11.16 3.23
N MET A 232 -2.40 -11.43 4.54
CA MET A 232 -1.58 -12.51 5.10
C MET A 232 -1.86 -13.89 4.49
N PHE A 233 -3.12 -14.18 4.14
CA PHE A 233 -3.53 -15.48 3.60
C PHE A 233 -4.37 -15.38 2.31
N TRP A 234 -4.99 -14.23 2.07
CA TRP A 234 -5.74 -13.94 0.84
C TRP A 234 -4.93 -13.04 -0.08
N SER A 235 -5.30 -13.02 -1.36
CA SER A 235 -4.76 -12.09 -2.34
C SER A 235 -5.64 -10.84 -2.42
N VAL A 236 -5.21 -9.72 -1.82
CA VAL A 236 -6.05 -8.54 -1.61
C VAL A 236 -5.60 -7.33 -2.44
N GLY A 237 -6.46 -6.87 -3.33
CA GLY A 237 -6.31 -5.60 -4.04
C GLY A 237 -7.31 -4.54 -3.56
N ARG A 238 -7.06 -3.27 -3.85
CA ARG A 238 -7.99 -2.17 -3.54
C ARG A 238 -8.21 -1.23 -4.72
N LEU A 239 -9.46 -0.79 -4.92
CA LEU A 239 -9.79 0.37 -5.76
C LEU A 239 -10.43 1.48 -4.94
N CYS A 240 -9.83 2.67 -5.04
CA CYS A 240 -10.35 3.89 -4.45
C CYS A 240 -10.03 5.05 -5.40
N PHE A 241 -11.02 5.56 -6.12
CA PHE A 241 -10.90 6.76 -6.93
C PHE A 241 -11.65 7.91 -6.26
N THR A 242 -10.96 9.01 -5.99
CA THR A 242 -11.53 10.16 -5.30
C THR A 242 -11.28 11.47 -6.03
N ASP A 243 -12.28 12.35 -6.02
CA ASP A 243 -12.10 13.76 -6.41
C ASP A 243 -11.26 14.56 -5.40
N ALA A 244 -11.09 15.86 -5.66
CA ALA A 244 -10.32 16.77 -4.80
C ALA A 244 -10.94 16.98 -3.41
N GLN A 245 -12.21 16.59 -3.21
CA GLN A 245 -12.94 16.65 -1.95
C GLN A 245 -13.00 15.26 -1.27
N GLY A 246 -12.28 14.28 -1.82
CA GLY A 246 -12.29 12.92 -1.32
C GLY A 246 -13.58 12.15 -1.63
N GLN A 247 -14.47 12.60 -2.52
CA GLN A 247 -15.67 11.84 -2.91
C GLN A 247 -15.35 10.79 -3.97
N HIS A 248 -16.07 9.67 -3.97
CA HIS A 248 -15.91 8.66 -5.02
C HIS A 248 -16.12 9.23 -6.43
N CYS A 249 -15.15 8.99 -7.31
CA CYS A 249 -15.27 9.28 -8.74
C CYS A 249 -15.76 8.04 -9.47
N TYR A 250 -17.08 7.81 -9.51
CA TYR A 250 -17.67 6.60 -10.13
C TYR A 250 -17.24 6.39 -11.60
N ALA A 251 -17.04 7.47 -12.35
CA ALA A 251 -16.56 7.40 -13.73
C ALA A 251 -15.19 6.73 -13.85
N ASP A 252 -14.28 6.97 -12.90
CA ASP A 252 -12.95 6.35 -12.90
C ASP A 252 -13.02 4.86 -12.52
N TYR A 253 -13.95 4.45 -11.63
CA TYR A 253 -14.22 3.02 -11.37
C TYR A 253 -14.71 2.30 -12.62
N THR A 254 -15.65 2.89 -13.36
CA THR A 254 -16.15 2.34 -14.62
C THR A 254 -15.06 2.28 -15.69
N ALA A 255 -14.31 3.37 -15.86
CA ALA A 255 -13.21 3.42 -16.82
C ALA A 255 -12.15 2.34 -16.52
N TYR A 256 -11.78 2.15 -15.25
CA TYR A 256 -10.87 1.08 -14.84
C TYR A 256 -11.43 -0.29 -15.20
N ALA A 257 -12.68 -0.59 -14.80
CA ALA A 257 -13.32 -1.87 -15.05
C ALA A 257 -13.39 -2.20 -16.55
N GLU A 258 -13.84 -1.25 -17.37
CA GLU A 258 -13.93 -1.43 -18.82
C GLU A 258 -12.56 -1.64 -19.47
N ARG A 259 -11.53 -0.91 -19.04
CA ARG A 259 -10.16 -1.05 -19.56
C ARG A 259 -9.54 -2.38 -19.21
N VAL A 260 -9.71 -2.87 -17.98
CA VAL A 260 -9.24 -4.22 -17.58
C VAL A 260 -9.92 -5.28 -18.44
N VAL A 261 -11.25 -5.21 -18.60
CA VAL A 261 -12.00 -6.18 -19.42
C VAL A 261 -11.58 -6.12 -20.89
N ALA A 262 -11.42 -4.92 -21.44
CA ALA A 262 -10.96 -4.73 -22.81
C ALA A 262 -9.55 -5.29 -23.01
N PHE A 263 -8.65 -5.04 -22.06
CA PHE A 263 -7.29 -5.55 -22.06
C PHE A 263 -7.25 -7.07 -22.06
N GLU A 264 -8.00 -7.70 -21.17
CA GLU A 264 -7.99 -9.16 -21.04
C GLU A 264 -8.68 -9.86 -22.21
N GLY A 265 -9.65 -9.20 -22.85
CA GLY A 265 -10.37 -9.71 -24.02
C GLY A 265 -9.67 -9.50 -25.38
N ALA A 266 -8.69 -8.60 -25.47
CA ALA A 266 -7.99 -8.28 -26.72
C ALA A 266 -6.62 -8.96 -26.86
N THR A 267 -6.07 -8.99 -28.08
CA THR A 267 -4.63 -9.20 -28.28
C THR A 267 -3.92 -7.88 -28.02
N PRO A 268 -3.09 -7.77 -26.98
CA PRO A 268 -2.62 -6.45 -26.57
C PRO A 268 -1.51 -5.89 -27.46
N ALA A 269 -1.47 -4.55 -27.58
CA ALA A 269 -0.47 -3.82 -28.35
C ALA A 269 0.71 -3.29 -27.50
N TYR A 270 1.12 -4.02 -26.46
CA TYR A 270 2.27 -3.67 -25.61
C TYR A 270 3.42 -4.65 -25.82
N GLN A 271 4.64 -4.22 -25.49
CA GLN A 271 5.87 -4.97 -25.77
C GLN A 271 6.27 -5.83 -24.57
N LYS A 272 6.95 -6.96 -24.82
CA LYS A 272 7.77 -7.67 -23.81
C LYS A 272 8.94 -6.79 -23.38
N GLN A 273 8.65 -5.73 -22.64
CA GLN A 273 9.62 -4.79 -22.12
C GLN A 273 9.33 -4.43 -20.66
N VAL A 274 10.40 -4.36 -19.86
CA VAL A 274 10.41 -3.81 -18.50
C VAL A 274 11.09 -2.44 -18.53
N ALA A 275 10.42 -1.42 -18.00
CA ALA A 275 11.02 -0.12 -17.76
C ALA A 275 11.52 -0.04 -16.31
N PHE A 276 12.77 0.36 -16.11
CA PHE A 276 13.35 0.65 -14.80
C PHE A 276 13.54 2.15 -14.64
N PHE A 277 13.10 2.71 -13.52
CA PHE A 277 13.23 4.14 -13.23
C PHE A 277 13.87 4.36 -11.85
N GLY A 278 15.02 5.05 -11.82
CA GLY A 278 15.78 5.26 -10.59
C GLY A 278 16.61 6.52 -10.59
N PRO A 279 16.15 7.62 -9.99
CA PRO A 279 17.01 8.77 -9.71
C PRO A 279 18.17 8.37 -8.80
N ARG A 280 19.31 9.02 -8.99
CA ARG A 280 20.54 8.86 -8.20
C ARG A 280 21.14 10.24 -7.96
N HIS A 281 20.90 10.81 -6.80
CA HIS A 281 21.36 12.16 -6.45
C HIS A 281 22.68 12.10 -5.66
N GLU A 282 23.66 12.93 -6.02
CA GLU A 282 25.03 12.87 -5.46
C GLU A 282 25.10 13.08 -3.93
N THR A 283 24.17 13.86 -3.38
CA THR A 283 24.14 14.24 -1.97
C THR A 283 23.02 13.56 -1.19
N ASP A 284 22.31 12.62 -1.80
CA ASP A 284 21.23 11.89 -1.15
C ASP A 284 21.52 10.38 -1.15
N LEU A 285 21.67 9.82 0.05
CA LEU A 285 22.06 8.42 0.21
C LEU A 285 20.92 7.44 -0.12
N ALA A 286 19.66 7.82 0.07
CA ALA A 286 18.54 6.92 -0.20
C ALA A 286 18.45 6.56 -1.69
N THR A 287 18.53 7.57 -2.56
CA THR A 287 18.55 7.40 -4.01
C THR A 287 19.83 6.72 -4.51
N GLN A 288 20.97 6.92 -3.85
CA GLN A 288 22.18 6.14 -4.14
C GLN A 288 21.97 4.65 -3.83
N LEU A 289 21.41 4.34 -2.66
CA LEU A 289 21.15 2.96 -2.26
C LEU A 289 20.13 2.29 -3.18
N SER A 290 19.01 2.93 -3.51
CA SER A 290 18.02 2.33 -4.41
C SER A 290 18.55 2.17 -5.85
N ALA A 291 19.32 3.13 -6.37
CA ALA A 291 19.93 3.02 -7.68
C ALA A 291 20.99 1.89 -7.72
N ASP A 292 21.92 1.89 -6.76
CA ASP A 292 23.11 1.04 -6.80
C ASP A 292 22.85 -0.37 -6.24
N LYS A 293 22.00 -0.51 -5.23
CA LYS A 293 21.75 -1.78 -4.52
C LYS A 293 20.41 -2.43 -4.82
N LEU A 294 19.49 -1.76 -5.52
CA LEU A 294 18.20 -2.35 -5.91
C LEU A 294 18.04 -2.40 -7.42
N ILE A 295 18.04 -1.26 -8.13
CA ILE A 295 17.81 -1.25 -9.58
C ILE A 295 18.97 -1.89 -10.35
N THR A 296 20.20 -1.52 -10.03
CA THR A 296 21.39 -2.03 -10.74
C THR A 296 21.46 -3.57 -10.71
N PRO A 297 21.29 -4.26 -9.56
CA PRO A 297 21.24 -5.72 -9.54
C PRO A 297 20.04 -6.32 -10.30
N LEU A 298 18.88 -5.67 -10.30
CA LEU A 298 17.71 -6.13 -11.07
C LEU A 298 17.97 -6.06 -12.58
N VAL A 299 18.63 -5.01 -13.05
CA VAL A 299 18.94 -4.76 -14.46
C VAL A 299 20.08 -5.64 -14.96
N HIS A 300 21.16 -5.78 -14.19
CA HIS A 300 22.38 -6.45 -14.64
C HIS A 300 22.53 -7.88 -14.13
N GLY A 301 21.72 -8.27 -13.14
CA GLY A 301 21.90 -9.52 -12.41
C GLY A 301 23.12 -9.48 -11.49
N TYR A 302 23.43 -10.63 -10.91
CA TYR A 302 24.55 -10.82 -9.98
C TYR A 302 25.15 -12.21 -10.16
N ASN A 303 26.40 -12.41 -9.73
CA ASN A 303 27.09 -13.71 -9.76
C ASN A 303 27.05 -14.42 -11.13
N GLY A 304 27.13 -13.67 -12.22
CA GLY A 304 27.10 -14.20 -13.60
C GLY A 304 25.70 -14.58 -14.12
N GLN A 305 24.63 -14.32 -13.36
CA GLN A 305 23.26 -14.38 -13.87
C GLN A 305 22.91 -13.09 -14.62
N ALA A 306 22.08 -13.20 -15.66
CA ALA A 306 21.51 -12.06 -16.35
C ALA A 306 20.47 -11.31 -15.49
N GLY A 307 20.13 -10.10 -15.88
CA GLY A 307 19.09 -9.29 -15.25
C GLY A 307 17.69 -9.90 -15.35
N ILE A 308 16.78 -9.43 -14.51
CA ILE A 308 15.42 -9.97 -14.36
C ILE A 308 14.63 -9.95 -15.68
N ALA A 309 14.75 -8.89 -16.49
CA ALA A 309 14.05 -8.79 -17.76
C ALA A 309 14.56 -9.85 -18.76
N GLU A 310 15.89 -9.93 -18.93
CA GLU A 310 16.51 -10.90 -19.84
C GLU A 310 16.23 -12.34 -19.44
N ARG A 311 16.33 -12.68 -18.14
CA ARG A 311 16.00 -14.02 -17.62
C ARG A 311 14.57 -14.46 -17.95
N ASN A 312 13.64 -13.51 -18.12
CA ASN A 312 12.24 -13.77 -18.45
C ASN A 312 11.90 -13.52 -19.93
N GLY A 313 12.89 -13.23 -20.79
CA GLY A 313 12.66 -12.97 -22.21
C GLY A 313 12.03 -11.61 -22.53
N PHE A 314 12.25 -10.62 -21.66
CA PHE A 314 11.82 -9.23 -21.83
C PHE A 314 13.01 -8.34 -22.21
N ALA A 315 12.75 -7.38 -23.10
CA ALA A 315 13.64 -6.23 -23.28
C ALA A 315 13.64 -5.34 -22.03
N GLN A 316 14.68 -4.53 -21.89
CA GLN A 316 14.78 -3.55 -20.80
C GLN A 316 14.92 -2.13 -21.33
N HIS A 317 14.24 -1.20 -20.68
CA HIS A 317 14.40 0.24 -20.87
C HIS A 317 14.82 0.86 -19.53
N VAL A 318 16.07 1.31 -19.44
CA VAL A 318 16.67 1.72 -18.17
C VAL A 318 16.79 3.24 -18.14
N LEU A 319 16.10 3.86 -17.18
CA LEU A 319 16.15 5.28 -16.86
C LEU A 319 16.79 5.42 -15.47
N LEU A 320 18.12 5.40 -15.40
CA LEU A 320 18.88 5.39 -14.15
C LEU A 320 19.79 6.63 -14.05
N GLY A 321 19.84 7.24 -12.87
CA GLY A 321 20.66 8.44 -12.63
C GLY A 321 20.29 9.55 -13.63
N PRO A 322 21.23 10.10 -14.43
CA PRO A 322 20.98 11.19 -15.37
C PRO A 322 19.77 10.99 -16.30
N ASP A 323 19.43 9.74 -16.66
CA ASP A 323 18.31 9.44 -17.55
C ASP A 323 16.96 9.36 -16.83
N ALA A 324 16.93 9.29 -15.49
CA ALA A 324 15.74 9.23 -14.65
C ALA A 324 15.04 10.60 -14.50
N THR A 325 14.98 11.38 -15.59
CA THR A 325 14.32 12.67 -15.64
C THR A 325 12.80 12.51 -15.65
N ARG A 326 12.11 13.55 -15.20
CA ARG A 326 10.66 13.65 -15.25
C ARG A 326 10.15 13.50 -16.68
N SER A 327 10.79 14.18 -17.64
CA SER A 327 10.41 14.11 -19.06
C SER A 327 10.52 12.70 -19.62
N ASN A 328 11.56 11.93 -19.24
CA ASN A 328 11.71 10.56 -19.71
C ASN A 328 10.68 9.63 -19.08
N LEU A 329 10.37 9.80 -17.79
CA LEU A 329 9.30 9.04 -17.14
C LEU A 329 7.94 9.35 -17.78
N GLU A 330 7.63 10.63 -18.04
CA GLU A 330 6.40 11.02 -18.76
C GLU A 330 6.34 10.38 -20.15
N ALA A 331 7.44 10.33 -20.90
CA ALA A 331 7.48 9.73 -22.23
C ALA A 331 7.12 8.22 -22.21
N VAL A 332 7.64 7.50 -21.20
CA VAL A 332 7.31 6.07 -20.95
C VAL A 332 5.83 5.91 -20.62
N LEU A 333 5.30 6.72 -19.69
CA LEU A 333 3.90 6.61 -19.25
C LEU A 333 2.89 7.02 -20.33
N ARG A 334 3.23 7.99 -21.18
CA ARG A 334 2.40 8.38 -22.34
C ARG A 334 2.41 7.32 -23.45
N GLY A 335 3.32 6.36 -23.40
CA GLY A 335 3.45 5.33 -24.43
C GLY A 335 3.90 5.89 -25.79
N THR A 336 4.67 6.99 -25.77
CA THR A 336 5.10 7.73 -26.98
C THR A 336 6.37 7.13 -27.61
N SER A 337 7.27 6.59 -26.81
CA SER A 337 8.49 5.91 -27.25
C SER A 337 8.32 4.38 -27.24
N THR A 338 7.91 3.83 -26.09
CA THR A 338 7.63 2.42 -25.88
C THR A 338 6.44 2.25 -24.93
N ARG A 339 5.82 1.05 -24.93
CA ARG A 339 4.76 0.67 -23.99
C ARG A 339 5.23 -0.55 -23.21
N PRO A 340 5.93 -0.36 -22.07
CA PRO A 340 6.39 -1.48 -21.27
C PRO A 340 5.20 -2.20 -20.63
N ALA A 341 5.35 -3.52 -20.45
CA ALA A 341 4.39 -4.32 -19.69
C ALA A 341 4.51 -4.06 -18.18
N LEU A 342 5.71 -3.71 -17.74
CA LEU A 342 6.05 -3.50 -16.34
C LEU A 342 6.91 -2.25 -16.19
N LEU A 343 6.55 -1.37 -15.26
CA LEU A 343 7.40 -0.30 -14.74
C LEU A 343 7.84 -0.65 -13.32
N PHE A 344 9.14 -0.79 -13.09
CA PHE A 344 9.71 -0.84 -11.74
C PHE A 344 10.40 0.50 -11.45
N GLY A 345 9.86 1.25 -10.50
CA GLY A 345 10.41 2.54 -10.08
C GLY A 345 10.90 2.48 -8.64
N ALA A 346 12.12 2.95 -8.39
CA ALA A 346 12.62 3.18 -7.02
C ALA A 346 13.10 4.63 -6.89
N SER A 347 12.37 5.43 -6.12
CA SER A 347 12.62 6.86 -5.97
C SER A 347 12.16 7.36 -4.59
N HIS A 348 12.38 8.65 -4.32
CA HIS A 348 11.68 9.34 -3.25
C HIS A 348 10.21 9.57 -3.59
N GLY A 349 9.36 9.24 -2.62
CA GLY A 349 8.02 9.79 -2.56
C GLY A 349 8.03 11.20 -1.97
N VAL A 350 7.40 12.15 -2.65
CA VAL A 350 7.25 13.51 -2.14
C VAL A 350 6.15 13.53 -1.08
N GLY A 351 6.51 13.99 0.12
CA GLY A 351 5.59 14.13 1.24
C GLY A 351 5.41 15.58 1.68
N PHE A 352 4.22 15.87 2.18
CA PHE A 352 3.83 17.19 2.66
C PHE A 352 3.33 17.10 4.12
N PRO A 353 3.44 18.17 4.91
CA PRO A 353 2.81 18.26 6.23
C PRO A 353 1.29 18.12 6.17
N ALA A 354 0.68 17.63 7.25
CA ALA A 354 -0.76 17.39 7.36
C ALA A 354 -1.65 18.62 7.08
N ASP A 355 -1.12 19.83 7.30
CA ASP A 355 -1.79 21.12 7.09
C ASP A 355 -1.45 21.80 5.76
N ASP A 356 -0.62 21.17 4.91
CA ASP A 356 -0.25 21.70 3.60
C ASP A 356 -1.35 21.40 2.56
N ALA A 357 -1.83 22.45 1.89
CA ALA A 357 -2.88 22.35 0.87
C ALA A 357 -2.50 21.44 -0.32
N ARG A 358 -1.21 21.16 -0.52
CA ARG A 358 -0.70 20.29 -1.58
C ARG A 358 -0.78 18.80 -1.25
N LEU A 359 -0.96 18.43 0.02
CA LEU A 359 -0.89 17.04 0.48
C LEU A 359 -1.85 16.13 -0.30
N LEU A 360 -3.13 16.48 -0.38
CA LEU A 360 -4.13 15.62 -1.01
C LEU A 360 -3.84 15.33 -2.49
N ALA A 361 -3.28 16.31 -3.21
CA ALA A 361 -2.98 16.17 -4.63
C ALA A 361 -1.64 15.48 -4.92
N HIS A 362 -0.64 15.66 -4.05
CA HIS A 362 0.75 15.34 -4.38
C HIS A 362 1.46 14.39 -3.40
N GLN A 363 0.82 13.98 -2.30
CA GLN A 363 1.41 12.99 -1.39
C GLN A 363 1.71 11.70 -2.15
N GLY A 364 2.96 11.25 -2.12
CA GLY A 364 3.41 10.05 -2.85
C GLY A 364 3.76 10.28 -4.31
N ALA A 365 3.83 11.54 -4.78
CA ALA A 365 4.39 11.87 -6.08
C ALA A 365 5.87 11.41 -6.18
N LEU A 366 6.35 11.11 -7.37
CA LEU A 366 7.69 10.55 -7.57
C LEU A 366 8.70 11.65 -7.86
N LEU A 367 9.71 11.80 -7.02
CA LEU A 367 10.84 12.66 -7.31
C LEU A 367 11.60 12.15 -8.54
N CYS A 368 12.12 13.06 -9.36
CA CYS A 368 12.89 12.74 -10.55
C CYS A 368 14.31 13.31 -10.45
N GLN A 369 15.18 12.91 -11.39
CA GLN A 369 16.58 13.34 -11.44
C GLN A 369 16.75 14.86 -11.62
N ASP A 370 15.72 15.57 -12.08
CA ASP A 370 15.73 17.02 -12.31
C ASP A 370 16.02 17.84 -11.04
N TRP A 371 15.77 17.28 -9.86
CA TRP A 371 16.25 17.86 -8.60
C TRP A 371 17.77 17.67 -8.45
N THR A 372 18.48 18.66 -7.94
CA THR A 372 19.95 18.62 -7.85
C THR A 372 20.48 17.76 -6.69
N GLY A 373 19.61 17.16 -5.87
CA GLY A 373 20.01 16.43 -4.67
C GLY A 373 20.15 17.28 -3.40
N PHE A 374 19.99 18.61 -3.52
CA PHE A 374 20.13 19.55 -2.42
C PHE A 374 19.17 20.72 -2.54
N GLY A 375 18.72 21.24 -1.40
CA GLY A 375 17.86 22.43 -1.32
C GLY A 375 16.39 22.14 -1.61
N SER A 376 15.60 23.22 -1.67
CA SER A 376 14.16 23.13 -1.86
C SER A 376 13.79 22.46 -3.19
N ILE A 377 12.81 21.56 -3.13
CA ILE A 377 12.26 20.91 -4.31
C ILE A 377 11.19 21.80 -4.93
N ARG A 378 11.14 21.84 -6.27
CA ARG A 378 10.16 22.61 -7.04
C ARG A 378 9.24 21.67 -7.80
N ARG A 379 8.06 22.15 -8.22
CA ARG A 379 7.02 21.30 -8.83
C ARG A 379 7.51 20.53 -10.06
N GLU A 380 8.38 21.14 -10.87
CA GLU A 380 8.96 20.51 -12.05
C GLU A 380 9.88 19.32 -11.74
N HIS A 381 10.31 19.15 -10.49
CA HIS A 381 11.22 18.07 -10.08
C HIS A 381 10.53 16.74 -9.80
N TRP A 382 9.21 16.69 -9.76
CA TRP A 382 8.47 15.45 -9.49
C TRP A 382 7.33 15.23 -10.48
N LEU A 383 6.95 13.96 -10.60
CA LEU A 383 5.77 13.50 -11.33
C LEU A 383 4.63 13.22 -10.35
N ALA A 384 3.47 13.83 -10.56
CA ALA A 384 2.26 13.62 -9.78
C ALA A 384 1.07 13.19 -10.66
N GLY A 385 -0.06 12.85 -10.04
CA GLY A 385 -1.23 12.35 -10.75
C GLY A 385 -1.78 13.32 -11.80
N GLU A 386 -1.72 14.63 -11.55
CA GLU A 386 -2.21 15.65 -12.49
C GLU A 386 -1.34 15.79 -13.75
N ASP A 387 -0.12 15.27 -13.76
CA ASP A 387 0.73 15.22 -14.96
C ASP A 387 0.26 14.16 -15.96
N LEU A 388 -0.56 13.20 -15.51
CA LEU A 388 -1.17 12.17 -16.36
C LEU A 388 -2.42 12.74 -17.04
N THR A 389 -2.18 13.43 -18.16
CA THR A 389 -3.21 14.07 -18.98
C THR A 389 -3.99 13.07 -19.85
N SER A 390 -5.03 13.53 -20.55
CA SER A 390 -5.97 12.67 -21.30
C SER A 390 -5.36 11.90 -22.48
N ASP A 391 -4.17 12.26 -22.94
CA ASP A 391 -3.39 11.58 -23.97
C ASP A 391 -2.51 10.45 -23.42
N THR A 392 -2.39 10.31 -22.10
CA THR A 392 -1.70 9.19 -21.45
C THR A 392 -2.39 7.87 -21.79
N ARG A 393 -1.60 6.84 -22.15
CA ARG A 393 -2.09 5.51 -22.52
C ARG A 393 -1.27 4.46 -21.80
N MET A 394 -1.81 4.00 -20.67
CA MET A 394 -1.15 3.03 -19.78
C MET A 394 -1.79 1.66 -19.85
N ASP A 395 -2.64 1.43 -20.87
CA ASP A 395 -3.39 0.20 -21.08
C ASP A 395 -2.46 -1.02 -21.00
N GLY A 396 -2.63 -1.83 -19.96
CA GLY A 396 -1.84 -3.05 -19.74
C GLY A 396 -0.60 -2.92 -18.87
N LEU A 397 -0.23 -1.70 -18.48
CA LEU A 397 0.93 -1.49 -17.61
C LEU A 397 0.64 -2.06 -16.21
N ILE A 398 1.62 -2.76 -15.66
CA ILE A 398 1.72 -3.00 -14.21
C ILE A 398 2.84 -2.11 -13.68
N ALA A 399 2.59 -1.40 -12.59
CA ALA A 399 3.60 -0.53 -11.98
C ALA A 399 3.96 -1.02 -10.58
N PHE A 400 5.25 -1.11 -10.29
CA PHE A 400 5.78 -1.31 -8.96
C PHE A 400 6.57 -0.07 -8.56
N LEU A 401 6.01 0.72 -7.63
CA LEU A 401 6.55 1.97 -7.12
C LEU A 401 7.14 1.79 -5.70
N PHE A 402 8.45 1.61 -5.62
CA PHE A 402 9.22 1.68 -4.38
C PHE A 402 9.50 3.16 -4.03
N ALA A 403 8.56 3.77 -3.31
CA ALA A 403 8.63 5.16 -2.85
C ALA A 403 7.72 5.35 -1.63
N CYS A 404 8.11 6.22 -0.68
CA CYS A 404 7.23 6.59 0.44
C CYS A 404 5.89 7.13 -0.07
N TYR A 405 4.79 6.67 0.52
CA TYR A 405 3.43 7.08 0.17
C TYR A 405 3.00 6.78 -1.27
N GLY A 406 3.77 5.99 -2.02
CA GLY A 406 3.51 5.72 -3.44
C GLY A 406 2.17 5.04 -3.72
N ALA A 407 1.59 4.34 -2.73
CA ALA A 407 0.22 3.80 -2.78
C ALA A 407 -0.76 4.58 -1.91
N GLY A 408 -0.33 5.09 -0.75
CA GLY A 408 -1.22 5.83 0.15
C GLY A 408 -0.54 6.41 1.39
N CYS A 409 -1.30 7.15 2.18
CA CYS A 409 -0.85 7.78 3.42
C CYS A 409 -1.84 7.49 4.54
N PRO A 410 -1.40 6.93 5.69
CA PRO A 410 -2.28 6.82 6.84
C PRO A 410 -2.51 8.18 7.50
N GLN A 411 -3.60 8.31 8.24
CA GLN A 411 -3.91 9.53 9.01
C GLN A 411 -2.87 9.76 10.11
N GLU A 412 -2.49 8.69 10.80
CA GLU A 412 -1.55 8.71 11.92
C GLU A 412 -0.20 8.11 11.51
N ASP A 413 0.89 8.72 11.97
CA ASP A 413 2.25 8.22 11.72
C ASP A 413 2.44 6.86 12.38
N GLN A 414 2.82 5.85 11.59
CA GLN A 414 3.03 4.51 12.09
C GLN A 414 4.43 4.32 12.70
N PHE A 415 5.33 5.28 12.50
CA PHE A 415 6.73 5.23 12.88
C PHE A 415 7.12 6.20 14.01
N VAL A 416 6.28 7.21 14.30
CA VAL A 416 6.57 8.24 15.31
C VAL A 416 5.49 8.25 16.39
N PHE A 417 5.92 8.48 17.63
CA PHE A 417 5.04 8.66 18.77
C PHE A 417 5.45 9.90 19.55
N GLU A 418 4.46 10.68 19.98
CA GLU A 418 4.63 11.88 20.80
C GLU A 418 4.20 11.60 22.23
N VAL A 419 5.00 12.02 23.21
CA VAL A 419 4.62 12.02 24.62
C VAL A 419 3.92 13.35 24.92
N ASN A 420 2.64 13.28 25.27
CA ASN A 420 1.85 14.43 25.68
C ASN A 420 2.31 14.94 27.05
N GLY A 421 1.99 16.20 27.38
CA GLY A 421 2.36 16.82 28.66
C GLY A 421 1.78 16.13 29.91
N ASN A 422 0.85 15.19 29.76
CA ASN A 422 0.31 14.34 30.83
C ASN A 422 0.96 12.94 30.90
N GLY A 423 2.03 12.70 30.12
CA GLY A 423 2.74 11.42 30.05
C GLY A 423 2.08 10.36 29.15
N SER A 424 0.95 10.64 28.50
CA SER A 424 0.36 9.70 27.53
C SER A 424 1.05 9.78 26.18
N THR A 425 1.24 8.64 25.53
CA THR A 425 1.84 8.59 24.19
C THR A 425 0.73 8.58 23.12
N ARG A 426 0.89 9.38 22.06
CA ARG A 426 -0.02 9.38 20.89
C ARG A 426 0.77 9.30 19.58
N ARG A 427 0.11 8.91 18.49
CA ARG A 427 0.68 9.08 17.14
C ARG A 427 0.37 10.48 16.62
N PRO A 428 1.34 11.17 15.99
CA PRO A 428 1.06 12.43 15.30
C PRO A 428 0.22 12.18 14.06
N PHE A 429 -0.61 13.17 13.69
CA PHE A 429 -1.34 13.14 12.43
C PHE A 429 -0.43 13.60 11.29
N ILE A 430 -0.37 12.81 10.22
CA ILE A 430 0.42 13.08 9.01
C ILE A 430 -0.44 13.24 7.76
N ALA A 431 -1.74 12.97 7.86
CA ALA A 431 -2.74 13.25 6.84
C ALA A 431 -4.09 13.59 7.52
N PRO A 432 -5.01 14.28 6.82
CA PRO A 432 -6.34 14.54 7.36
C PRO A 432 -7.17 13.27 7.57
N TYR A 433 -6.89 12.21 6.80
CA TYR A 433 -7.53 10.89 6.86
C TYR A 433 -6.64 9.85 6.16
N ASP A 434 -6.92 8.55 6.37
CA ASP A 434 -6.26 7.49 5.59
C ASP A 434 -6.65 7.66 4.11
N MET A 435 -5.67 7.80 3.22
CA MET A 435 -5.88 8.14 1.82
C MET A 435 -5.06 7.26 0.88
N ILE A 436 -5.62 6.99 -0.30
CA ILE A 436 -4.87 6.49 -1.45
C ILE A 436 -4.20 7.67 -2.16
N ALA A 437 -2.94 7.52 -2.58
CA ALA A 437 -2.21 8.57 -3.28
C ALA A 437 -2.85 8.87 -4.65
N GLN A 438 -2.79 10.12 -5.12
CA GLN A 438 -3.44 10.50 -6.39
C GLN A 438 -2.74 9.91 -7.62
N LEU A 439 -1.41 9.80 -7.60
CA LEU A 439 -0.66 9.22 -8.73
C LEU A 439 -1.17 7.82 -9.14
N PRO A 440 -1.21 6.81 -8.26
CA PRO A 440 -1.72 5.48 -8.64
C PRO A 440 -3.19 5.50 -9.06
N GLN A 441 -4.05 6.33 -8.46
CA GLN A 441 -5.44 6.49 -8.92
C GLN A 441 -5.50 6.94 -10.39
N ARG A 442 -4.70 7.96 -10.74
CA ARG A 442 -4.65 8.45 -12.12
C ARG A 442 -4.03 7.43 -13.07
N MET A 443 -3.03 6.67 -12.64
CA MET A 443 -2.46 5.58 -13.46
C MET A 443 -3.51 4.52 -13.79
N LEU A 444 -4.27 4.05 -12.79
CA LEU A 444 -5.33 3.05 -12.95
C LEU A 444 -6.45 3.56 -13.87
N ALA A 445 -6.89 4.82 -13.69
CA ALA A 445 -7.91 5.43 -14.55
C ALA A 445 -7.48 5.55 -16.03
N HIS A 446 -6.16 5.62 -16.29
CA HIS A 446 -5.56 5.68 -17.63
C HIS A 446 -5.15 4.33 -18.22
N GLY A 447 -5.55 3.21 -17.59
CA GLY A 447 -5.41 1.86 -18.13
C GLY A 447 -4.30 1.01 -17.52
N CYS A 448 -3.57 1.52 -16.52
CA CYS A 448 -2.70 0.68 -15.70
C CYS A 448 -3.57 -0.41 -15.04
N LEU A 449 -3.16 -1.67 -15.15
CA LEU A 449 -3.91 -2.80 -14.60
C LEU A 449 -3.85 -2.81 -13.08
N ALA A 450 -2.68 -2.52 -12.53
CA ALA A 450 -2.45 -2.43 -11.10
C ALA A 450 -1.20 -1.62 -10.77
N VAL A 451 -1.19 -1.07 -9.56
CA VAL A 451 -0.03 -0.42 -8.95
C VAL A 451 0.27 -1.09 -7.62
N LEU A 452 1.48 -1.63 -7.49
CA LEU A 452 2.05 -2.06 -6.22
C LEU A 452 2.90 -0.92 -5.65
N GLY A 453 2.68 -0.55 -4.39
CA GLY A 453 3.48 0.48 -3.73
C GLY A 453 3.30 0.49 -2.22
N HIS A 454 3.88 1.49 -1.55
CA HIS A 454 3.81 1.59 -0.08
C HIS A 454 2.70 2.52 0.39
N ILE A 455 2.00 2.09 1.43
CA ILE A 455 1.20 2.96 2.29
C ILE A 455 2.12 3.40 3.44
N ASP A 456 2.27 4.72 3.65
CA ASP A 456 3.28 5.28 4.55
C ASP A 456 4.73 5.17 4.01
N ARG A 457 5.73 5.13 4.89
CA ARG A 457 7.15 5.17 4.51
C ARG A 457 7.69 3.83 4.00
N ALA A 458 8.56 3.90 2.98
CA ALA A 458 9.36 2.82 2.43
C ALA A 458 10.83 2.97 2.86
N TRP A 459 11.46 1.91 3.34
CA TRP A 459 12.78 1.95 3.97
C TRP A 459 13.81 1.15 3.19
N SER A 460 15.06 1.62 3.11
CA SER A 460 16.12 0.87 2.40
C SER A 460 16.44 -0.50 3.03
N HIS A 461 15.94 -0.78 4.25
CA HIS A 461 15.99 -2.08 4.90
C HIS A 461 15.36 -3.23 4.08
N SER A 462 14.51 -2.94 3.09
CA SER A 462 13.95 -4.00 2.23
C SER A 462 15.04 -4.70 1.39
N PHE A 463 16.17 -4.04 1.12
CA PHE A 463 17.25 -4.56 0.26
C PHE A 463 18.67 -4.29 0.77
N ASP A 464 18.85 -3.48 1.81
CA ASP A 464 20.15 -3.18 2.42
C ASP A 464 20.19 -3.59 3.90
N GLU A 465 21.05 -4.56 4.22
CA GLU A 465 21.34 -5.01 5.59
C GLU A 465 22.83 -4.83 5.87
N GLN A 466 23.17 -4.22 7.02
CA GLN A 466 24.55 -3.89 7.34
C GLN A 466 25.43 -5.15 7.42
N GLY A 467 26.47 -5.21 6.59
CA GLY A 467 27.46 -6.29 6.59
C GLY A 467 27.16 -7.46 5.67
N ILE A 468 26.07 -7.41 4.88
CA ILE A 468 25.69 -8.43 3.90
C ILE A 468 25.53 -7.77 2.52
N PRO A 469 25.85 -8.45 1.39
CA PRO A 469 25.54 -7.93 0.05
C PRO A 469 24.05 -7.61 -0.11
N ALA A 470 23.72 -6.71 -1.04
CA ALA A 470 22.34 -6.31 -1.32
C ALA A 470 21.42 -7.53 -1.52
N GLN A 471 20.23 -7.49 -0.91
CA GLN A 471 19.27 -8.59 -0.90
C GLN A 471 18.05 -8.23 -1.75
N THR A 472 18.15 -8.44 -3.07
CA THR A 472 17.06 -8.16 -4.02
C THR A 472 16.09 -9.32 -4.23
N GLN A 473 16.30 -10.47 -3.58
CA GLN A 473 15.55 -11.71 -3.84
C GLN A 473 14.04 -11.56 -3.67
N ALA A 474 13.59 -10.80 -2.67
CA ALA A 474 12.16 -10.56 -2.47
C ALA A 474 11.54 -9.79 -3.65
N PHE A 475 12.24 -8.77 -4.16
CA PHE A 475 11.81 -8.03 -5.35
C PHE A 475 11.89 -8.92 -6.60
N GLU A 476 12.97 -9.68 -6.76
CA GLU A 476 13.13 -10.59 -7.89
C GLU A 476 12.05 -11.65 -7.95
N ASP A 477 11.64 -12.24 -6.83
CA ASP A 477 10.58 -13.26 -6.82
C ASP A 477 9.25 -12.68 -7.30
N VAL A 478 8.85 -11.51 -6.77
CA VAL A 478 7.63 -10.81 -7.21
C VAL A 478 7.71 -10.47 -8.69
N LEU A 479 8.83 -9.89 -9.14
CA LEU A 479 9.01 -9.54 -10.55
C LEU A 479 9.00 -10.77 -11.47
N ASN A 480 9.64 -11.88 -11.07
CA ASN A 480 9.62 -13.13 -11.81
C ASN A 480 8.18 -13.66 -11.93
N ARG A 481 7.38 -13.64 -10.87
CA ARG A 481 5.97 -14.08 -10.90
C ARG A 481 5.15 -13.22 -11.85
N ILE A 482 5.31 -11.89 -11.80
CA ILE A 482 4.62 -10.97 -12.71
C ILE A 482 5.00 -11.27 -14.16
N LEU A 483 6.30 -11.39 -14.45
CA LEU A 483 6.82 -11.65 -15.80
C LEU A 483 6.54 -13.07 -16.30
N ALA A 484 6.25 -14.01 -15.40
CA ALA A 484 5.74 -15.35 -15.71
C ALA A 484 4.21 -15.36 -15.94
N GLY A 485 3.52 -14.22 -15.81
CA GLY A 485 2.08 -14.12 -16.04
C GLY A 485 1.23 -14.64 -14.88
N LYS A 486 1.78 -14.71 -13.66
CA LYS A 486 1.01 -15.01 -12.46
C LYS A 486 0.03 -13.87 -12.16
N ARG A 487 -1.11 -14.21 -11.55
CA ARG A 487 -2.06 -13.20 -11.06
C ARG A 487 -1.42 -12.37 -9.96
N LEU A 488 -1.73 -11.07 -9.94
CA LEU A 488 -0.94 -10.12 -9.18
C LEU A 488 -1.02 -10.26 -7.66
N GLY A 489 -2.20 -10.55 -7.11
CA GLY A 489 -2.32 -10.77 -5.67
C GLY A 489 -1.39 -11.88 -5.19
N PHE A 490 -1.43 -13.02 -5.89
CA PHE A 490 -0.53 -14.15 -5.61
C PHE A 490 0.94 -13.83 -5.87
N ALA A 491 1.23 -12.98 -6.87
CA ALA A 491 2.59 -12.54 -7.14
C ALA A 491 3.20 -11.74 -5.98
N THR A 492 2.38 -11.13 -5.10
CA THR A 492 2.82 -10.29 -3.99
C THR A 492 2.91 -10.98 -2.63
N ASP A 493 2.45 -12.23 -2.51
CA ASP A 493 2.37 -12.99 -1.24
C ASP A 493 3.71 -13.10 -0.48
N GLN A 494 4.85 -13.00 -1.16
CA GLN A 494 6.16 -13.04 -0.48
C GLN A 494 6.39 -11.90 0.51
N PHE A 495 5.81 -10.72 0.27
CA PHE A 495 5.89 -9.63 1.25
C PHE A 495 5.16 -9.99 2.54
N ASN A 496 4.07 -10.75 2.43
CA ASN A 496 3.28 -11.23 3.57
C ASN A 496 4.04 -12.32 4.35
N VAL A 497 4.75 -13.21 3.67
CA VAL A 497 5.68 -14.18 4.31
C VAL A 497 6.73 -13.43 5.13
N ARG A 498 7.36 -12.40 4.54
CA ARG A 498 8.38 -11.58 5.20
C ARG A 498 7.81 -10.84 6.41
N GLN A 499 6.63 -10.25 6.28
CA GLN A 499 5.93 -9.60 7.39
C GLN A 499 5.68 -10.59 8.55
N ALA A 500 5.18 -11.80 8.26
CA ALA A 500 4.85 -12.80 9.26
C ALA A 500 6.11 -13.27 10.03
N ALA A 501 7.21 -13.51 9.31
CA ALA A 501 8.50 -13.87 9.89
C ALA A 501 9.02 -12.76 10.82
N LEU A 502 9.03 -11.50 10.35
CA LEU A 502 9.50 -10.36 11.13
C LEU A 502 8.60 -10.05 12.33
N SER A 503 7.29 -10.23 12.19
CA SER A 503 6.33 -10.08 13.31
C SER A 503 6.58 -11.12 14.40
N SER A 504 6.89 -12.37 14.01
CA SER A 504 7.23 -13.44 14.95
C SER A 504 8.55 -13.16 15.68
N LEU A 505 9.58 -12.69 14.95
CA LEU A 505 10.87 -12.31 15.54
C LEU A 505 10.71 -11.15 16.52
N LEU A 506 9.98 -10.10 16.13
CA LEU A 506 9.71 -8.95 16.99
C LEU A 506 8.94 -9.37 18.26
N ALA A 507 7.90 -10.18 18.12
CA ALA A 507 7.14 -10.72 19.26
C ALA A 507 8.04 -11.49 20.23
N ASN A 508 8.95 -12.33 19.73
CA ASN A 508 9.90 -13.08 20.56
C ASN A 508 10.86 -12.15 21.32
N GLU A 509 11.36 -11.09 20.68
CA GLU A 509 12.25 -10.14 21.35
C GLU A 509 11.50 -9.34 22.43
N LEU A 510 10.27 -8.90 22.15
CA LEU A 510 9.42 -8.23 23.14
C LEU A 510 9.11 -9.15 24.34
N GLU A 511 8.81 -10.43 24.08
CA GLU A 511 8.62 -11.44 25.13
C GLU A 511 9.89 -11.60 25.98
N ASN A 512 11.06 -11.78 25.34
CA ASN A 512 12.32 -11.92 26.06
C ASN A 512 12.67 -10.68 26.90
N ILE A 513 12.37 -9.47 26.41
CA ILE A 513 12.51 -8.22 27.16
C ILE A 513 11.64 -8.25 28.42
N SER A 514 10.42 -8.77 28.32
CA SER A 514 9.54 -8.93 29.49
C SER A 514 10.10 -9.89 30.55
N PHE A 515 10.97 -10.83 30.15
CA PHE A 515 11.72 -11.73 31.02
C PHE A 515 13.15 -11.26 31.35
N GLY A 516 13.47 -10.00 31.08
CA GLY A 516 14.73 -9.37 31.50
C GLY A 516 15.91 -9.52 30.52
N LYS A 517 15.69 -10.02 29.30
CA LYS A 517 16.71 -9.96 28.24
C LYS A 517 16.99 -8.50 27.88
N ASN A 518 18.26 -8.11 27.95
CA ASN A 518 18.68 -6.81 27.45
C ASN A 518 18.93 -6.91 25.95
N VAL A 519 18.06 -6.29 25.15
CA VAL A 519 18.15 -6.25 23.68
C VAL A 519 18.66 -4.87 23.26
N PRO A 520 19.69 -4.79 22.40
CA PRO A 520 20.13 -3.49 21.87
C PRO A 520 18.98 -2.75 21.17
N ALA A 521 18.80 -1.48 21.53
CA ALA A 521 17.82 -0.57 20.94
C ALA A 521 17.84 -0.60 19.40
N THR A 522 19.03 -0.58 18.80
CA THR A 522 19.23 -0.67 17.35
C THR A 522 18.59 -1.90 16.72
N ALA A 523 18.74 -3.07 17.33
CA ALA A 523 18.24 -4.34 16.80
C ALA A 523 16.71 -4.39 16.84
N LEU A 524 16.13 -3.89 17.92
CA LEU A 524 14.68 -3.86 18.11
C LEU A 524 13.99 -2.89 17.12
N VAL A 525 14.60 -1.73 16.90
CA VAL A 525 14.13 -0.73 15.93
C VAL A 525 14.21 -1.28 14.51
N ALA A 526 15.35 -1.88 14.12
CA ALA A 526 15.51 -2.48 12.80
C ALA A 526 14.47 -3.58 12.51
N LEU A 527 14.17 -4.43 13.50
CA LEU A 527 13.13 -5.46 13.38
C LEU A 527 11.74 -4.87 13.18
N TRP A 528 11.39 -3.85 13.96
CA TRP A 528 10.09 -3.19 13.87
C TRP A 528 9.91 -2.42 12.57
N GLU A 529 10.94 -1.70 12.12
CA GLU A 529 10.93 -0.98 10.84
C GLU A 529 10.78 -1.95 9.68
N ALA A 530 11.61 -2.99 9.61
CA ALA A 530 11.54 -4.00 8.56
C ALA A 530 10.17 -4.69 8.53
N ARG A 531 9.57 -4.94 9.70
CA ARG A 531 8.22 -5.53 9.82
C ARG A 531 7.15 -4.61 9.25
N ASN A 532 7.19 -3.32 9.59
CA ASN A 532 6.20 -2.36 9.09
C ASN A 532 6.40 -2.04 7.62
N ASP A 533 7.64 -1.97 7.14
CA ASP A 533 7.98 -1.84 5.72
C ASP A 533 7.36 -3.00 4.90
N ALA A 534 7.58 -4.25 5.33
CA ALA A 534 7.00 -5.42 4.66
C ALA A 534 5.47 -5.44 4.67
N ARG A 535 4.83 -5.04 5.78
CA ARG A 535 3.35 -4.95 5.88
C ARG A 535 2.77 -3.88 4.95
N ASN A 536 3.51 -2.80 4.74
CA ASN A 536 2.97 -1.58 4.15
C ASN A 536 2.94 -1.61 2.61
N TYR A 537 3.40 -2.68 1.97
CA TYR A 537 3.12 -2.93 0.57
C TYR A 537 1.62 -3.17 0.36
N ALA A 538 1.05 -2.52 -0.65
CA ALA A 538 -0.34 -2.72 -1.02
C ALA A 538 -0.52 -2.76 -2.53
N LEU A 539 -1.37 -3.69 -2.96
CA LEU A 539 -1.82 -3.78 -4.34
C LEU A 539 -3.05 -2.90 -4.56
N LEU A 540 -2.93 -1.94 -5.47
CA LEU A 540 -4.02 -1.10 -5.95
C LEU A 540 -4.43 -1.59 -7.34
N GLY A 541 -5.72 -1.91 -7.51
CA GLY A 541 -6.22 -2.64 -8.68
C GLY A 541 -6.87 -3.97 -8.29
N ASP A 542 -7.41 -4.64 -9.29
CA ASP A 542 -7.96 -5.99 -9.19
C ASP A 542 -6.81 -7.01 -8.99
N PRO A 543 -6.79 -7.77 -7.88
CA PRO A 543 -5.71 -8.69 -7.59
C PRO A 543 -5.65 -9.89 -8.55
N ALA A 544 -6.70 -10.12 -9.35
CA ALA A 544 -6.72 -11.19 -10.33
C ALA A 544 -6.10 -10.82 -11.68
N VAL A 545 -5.75 -9.55 -11.95
CA VAL A 545 -5.11 -9.19 -13.23
C VAL A 545 -3.75 -9.86 -13.38
N ARG A 546 -3.33 -10.10 -14.62
CA ARG A 546 -2.02 -10.68 -14.97
C ARG A 546 -1.54 -10.22 -16.34
N LEU A 547 -0.25 -10.38 -16.59
CA LEU A 547 0.29 -10.23 -17.95
C LEU A 547 -0.05 -11.47 -18.80
N PRO A 548 -0.72 -11.33 -19.95
CA PRO A 548 -0.95 -12.45 -20.87
C PRO A 548 0.31 -12.79 -21.71
N ILE A 549 1.34 -13.35 -21.08
CA ILE A 549 2.68 -13.64 -21.66
C ILE A 549 2.63 -14.35 -23.02
N GLU A 550 1.72 -15.32 -23.18
CA GLU A 550 1.55 -16.10 -24.41
C GLU A 550 0.99 -15.29 -25.58
N ARG A 551 0.27 -14.20 -25.30
CA ARG A 551 -0.33 -13.29 -26.30
C ARG A 551 0.53 -12.07 -26.61
N MET A 552 1.65 -11.91 -25.90
CA MET A 552 2.55 -10.78 -26.07
C MET A 552 3.49 -10.99 -27.27
N ALA A 553 3.58 -9.96 -28.11
CA ALA A 553 4.44 -9.90 -29.29
C ALA A 553 5.94 -9.86 -28.94
#